data_AF-A0A3D4WIY9-F1
#
_entry.id   AF-A0A3D4WIY9-F1
#
_cell.length_a   1.000
_cell.length_b   1.000
_cell.length_c   1.000
_cell.angle_alpha   90.00
_cell.angle_beta   90.00
_cell.angle_gamma   90.00
#
_symmetry.space_group_name_H-M   'P 1'
#
loop_
_entity.id
_entity.type
_entity.pdbx_description
1 polymer ?
#
loop_
_entity_poly.entity_id
_entity_poly.type
_entity_poly.pdbx_seq_one_letter_code
_entity_poly.pdbx_strand_id
1 'polypeptide(L)'
;MNSSLLKSASLIGAMLLATTACAQSSDTAATNQKASQSVQNTKAAGSVSKSVDSRLRQLLTQAGIKTQISSIVPSNLPNMYQVNLVGQLPLHITEYGNYVIQGELQKNPSKRVVTKTPARSTSAQAGKPVSASVKADILANMDALKNMSAKTPFFYTAVPGVIWGATLEGVPFLLSDDAQYITDGEISVIENGQFIGLDEQFEKRKNQSVFATLDESQLINYPATSPERAVIYVANDVNCPYCRRLHQQLPMLNAKGVTVKTIGYPIYEQSPEQMRGIWCQGDEDSRRKAFDKAMLQGEMTPAPASCKVDHVTPNREKSAGLAVMATPAIYREDGVLYQASFESPEFLEFLGVE
;
A
#
# COMPACT_ATOMS: atom_id res chain seq x y z
N MET A 1 20.19 -63.25 -20.04
CA MET A 1 21.11 -63.22 -18.88
C MET A 1 20.41 -62.40 -17.80
N ASN A 2 19.93 -62.84 -16.66
CA ASN A 2 19.68 -64.09 -15.92
C ASN A 2 18.59 -63.65 -14.90
N SER A 3 17.60 -64.38 -14.43
CA SER A 3 17.10 -65.75 -14.60
C SER A 3 15.84 -65.88 -13.72
N SER A 4 14.87 -66.67 -14.21
CA SER A 4 13.79 -67.43 -13.54
C SER A 4 12.84 -66.75 -12.53
N LEU A 5 11.51 -66.75 -12.71
CA LEU A 5 10.52 -67.83 -12.91
C LEU A 5 10.13 -68.64 -11.65
N LEU A 6 8.82 -68.53 -11.35
CA LEU A 6 7.84 -69.60 -11.04
C LEU A 6 7.47 -69.98 -9.59
N LYS A 7 6.14 -69.85 -9.36
CA LYS A 7 5.16 -70.75 -8.67
C LYS A 7 5.31 -70.88 -7.13
N SER A 8 4.26 -70.89 -6.30
CA SER A 8 3.05 -71.74 -6.28
C SER A 8 2.09 -71.18 -5.19
N ALA A 9 0.79 -70.96 -5.43
CA ALA A 9 -0.38 -71.84 -5.17
C ALA A 9 -0.70 -72.22 -3.70
N SER A 10 -1.80 -71.63 -3.20
CA SER A 10 -2.89 -72.09 -2.30
C SER A 10 -2.68 -73.12 -1.18
N LEU A 11 -3.29 -72.85 0.00
CA LEU A 11 -4.40 -73.63 0.62
C LEU A 11 -4.84 -72.96 1.96
N ILE A 12 -6.11 -72.55 2.09
CA ILE A 12 -7.19 -73.12 2.92
C ILE A 12 -7.01 -73.00 4.46
N GLY A 13 -8.01 -72.39 5.12
CA GLY A 13 -8.24 -72.52 6.55
C GLY A 13 -9.33 -71.58 7.07
N ALA A 14 -10.59 -72.03 7.05
CA ALA A 14 -11.77 -71.35 7.59
C ALA A 14 -11.92 -71.56 9.11
N MET A 15 -13.01 -70.95 9.66
CA MET A 15 -13.57 -71.10 11.03
C MET A 15 -13.07 -70.10 12.08
N LEU A 16 -13.86 -69.59 13.03
CA LEU A 16 -15.29 -69.34 13.23
C LEU A 16 -15.37 -68.71 14.65
N LEU A 17 -16.51 -68.07 14.94
CA LEU A 17 -17.08 -67.85 16.28
C LEU A 17 -16.59 -66.66 17.13
N ALA A 18 -17.49 -65.67 17.16
CA ALA A 18 -17.71 -64.73 18.23
C ALA A 18 -18.10 -65.44 19.54
N THR A 19 -17.72 -64.85 20.68
CA THR A 19 -18.55 -64.82 21.88
C THR A 19 -18.47 -63.46 22.55
N THR A 20 -19.66 -62.95 22.81
CA THR A 20 -20.03 -61.79 23.61
C THR A 20 -19.80 -62.04 25.10
N ALA A 21 -19.38 -61.03 25.84
CA ALA A 21 -19.71 -60.90 27.26
C ALA A 21 -19.85 -59.42 27.64
N CYS A 22 -21.07 -59.04 28.04
CA CYS A 22 -21.42 -57.77 28.66
C CYS A 22 -21.15 -57.82 30.16
N ALA A 23 -20.67 -56.71 30.75
CA ALA A 23 -21.02 -56.30 32.10
C ALA A 23 -20.70 -54.81 32.32
N GLN A 24 -21.74 -53.98 32.48
CA GLN A 24 -21.73 -52.70 33.20
C GLN A 24 -21.49 -53.00 34.70
N SER A 25 -21.02 -52.14 35.60
CA SER A 25 -21.07 -50.70 35.88
C SER A 25 -19.95 -50.47 36.95
N SER A 26 -19.45 -49.30 37.34
CA SER A 26 -20.05 -48.01 37.67
C SER A 26 -18.92 -46.98 37.90
N ASP A 27 -19.32 -45.72 37.99
CA ASP A 27 -18.57 -44.48 38.01
C ASP A 27 -17.33 -44.38 38.92
N THR A 28 -16.31 -43.65 38.44
CA THR A 28 -15.83 -42.44 39.14
C THR A 28 -14.98 -41.58 38.22
N ALA A 29 -15.28 -40.28 38.26
CA ALA A 29 -14.70 -39.22 37.46
C ALA A 29 -13.19 -39.04 37.70
N ALA A 30 -12.42 -39.00 36.62
CA ALA A 30 -11.12 -38.33 36.58
C ALA A 30 -10.90 -37.72 35.19
N THR A 31 -10.95 -36.40 35.17
CA THR A 31 -10.77 -35.50 34.03
C THR A 31 -9.37 -35.68 33.43
N ASN A 32 -9.26 -36.36 32.28
CA ASN A 32 -8.01 -36.41 31.51
C ASN A 32 -7.97 -35.27 30.51
N GLN A 33 -7.20 -34.24 30.85
CA GLN A 33 -6.73 -33.23 29.90
C GLN A 33 -5.93 -33.90 28.78
N LYS A 34 -6.49 -33.94 27.57
CA LYS A 34 -5.70 -34.12 26.34
C LYS A 34 -4.86 -32.86 26.13
N ALA A 35 -3.62 -32.89 26.61
CA ALA A 35 -2.59 -31.97 26.18
C ALA A 35 -2.27 -32.25 24.70
N SER A 36 -2.92 -31.47 23.82
CA SER A 36 -2.46 -31.28 22.45
C SER A 36 -1.13 -30.53 22.52
N GLN A 37 -0.02 -31.25 22.34
CA GLN A 37 1.28 -30.64 22.09
C GLN A 37 1.23 -29.97 20.72
N SER A 38 0.78 -28.71 20.72
CA SER A 38 1.07 -27.78 19.64
C SER A 38 2.57 -27.50 19.67
N VAL A 39 3.28 -28.02 18.68
CA VAL A 39 4.67 -27.67 18.40
C VAL A 39 4.69 -26.19 18.03
N GLN A 40 4.96 -25.36 19.03
CA GLN A 40 5.37 -23.97 18.84
C GLN A 40 6.73 -23.98 18.15
N ASN A 41 6.72 -23.80 16.83
CA ASN A 41 7.93 -23.59 16.04
C ASN A 41 8.33 -22.11 16.13
N THR A 42 8.92 -21.73 17.25
CA THR A 42 9.69 -20.49 17.40
C THR A 42 11.03 -20.65 16.67
N LYS A 43 11.06 -20.34 15.38
CA LYS A 43 12.30 -20.37 14.59
C LYS A 43 13.15 -19.13 14.92
N ALA A 44 14.16 -19.33 15.75
CA ALA A 44 15.28 -18.41 15.94
C ALA A 44 16.05 -18.20 14.61
N ALA A 45 16.74 -17.04 14.48
CA ALA A 45 17.48 -16.56 13.32
C ALA A 45 18.10 -17.67 12.46
N GLY A 46 17.35 -18.11 11.44
CA GLY A 46 17.64 -19.33 10.71
C GLY A 46 18.46 -19.08 9.45
N SER A 47 19.46 -19.91 9.19
CA SER A 47 20.11 -19.98 7.89
C SER A 47 19.08 -20.16 6.76
N VAL A 48 19.28 -19.48 5.63
CA VAL A 48 18.46 -19.66 4.42
C VAL A 48 18.61 -21.10 3.92
N SER A 49 17.50 -21.75 3.54
CA SER A 49 17.57 -23.09 2.99
C SER A 49 18.23 -23.07 1.60
N LYS A 50 18.94 -24.15 1.23
CA LYS A 50 19.57 -24.26 -0.09
C LYS A 50 18.59 -24.09 -1.24
N SER A 51 17.34 -24.56 -1.06
CA SER A 51 16.30 -24.42 -2.09
C SER A 51 15.86 -22.98 -2.31
N VAL A 52 15.75 -22.19 -1.23
CA VAL A 52 15.41 -20.77 -1.31
C VAL A 52 16.59 -19.98 -1.90
N ASP A 53 17.81 -20.21 -1.43
CA ASP A 53 19.02 -19.52 -1.97
C ASP A 53 19.18 -19.76 -3.47
N SER A 54 19.14 -21.02 -3.94
CA SER A 54 19.24 -21.34 -5.36
C SER A 54 18.12 -20.70 -6.19
N ARG A 55 16.87 -20.72 -5.69
CA ARG A 55 15.72 -20.12 -6.38
C ARG A 55 15.90 -18.61 -6.56
N LEU A 56 16.22 -17.90 -5.48
CA LEU A 56 16.35 -16.44 -5.52
C LEU A 56 17.51 -16.01 -6.41
N ARG A 57 18.65 -16.72 -6.37
CA ARG A 57 19.77 -16.46 -7.30
C ARG A 57 19.37 -16.62 -8.76
N GLN A 58 18.66 -17.69 -9.08
CA GLN A 58 18.17 -17.95 -10.43
C GLN A 58 17.21 -16.86 -10.89
N LEU A 59 16.20 -16.54 -10.07
CA LEU A 59 15.19 -15.51 -10.37
C LEU A 59 15.83 -14.14 -10.62
N LEU A 60 16.74 -13.71 -9.74
CA LEU A 60 17.40 -12.40 -9.87
C LEU A 60 18.30 -12.34 -11.11
N THR A 61 19.00 -13.43 -11.43
CA THR A 61 19.82 -13.53 -12.66
C THR A 61 18.94 -13.41 -13.90
N GLN A 62 17.79 -14.12 -13.92
CA GLN A 62 16.82 -14.04 -15.02
C GLN A 62 16.19 -12.66 -15.14
N ALA A 63 15.94 -11.99 -14.01
CA ALA A 63 15.47 -10.60 -13.92
C ALA A 63 16.52 -9.55 -14.29
N GLY A 64 17.71 -9.96 -14.75
CA GLY A 64 18.73 -9.07 -15.27
C GLY A 64 19.67 -8.48 -14.22
N ILE A 65 19.65 -8.98 -12.98
CA ILE A 65 20.66 -8.60 -11.97
C ILE A 65 22.01 -9.24 -12.36
N LYS A 66 22.91 -8.41 -12.86
CA LYS A 66 24.26 -8.81 -13.30
C LYS A 66 25.29 -8.79 -12.18
N THR A 67 25.01 -8.09 -11.09
CA THR A 67 25.90 -7.92 -9.95
C THR A 67 26.05 -9.23 -9.18
N GLN A 68 27.25 -9.50 -8.67
CA GLN A 68 27.50 -10.68 -7.85
C GLN A 68 26.69 -10.64 -6.55
N ILE A 69 25.89 -11.68 -6.30
CA ILE A 69 25.20 -11.90 -5.03
C ILE A 69 26.18 -12.51 -4.02
N SER A 70 26.61 -11.71 -3.04
CA SER A 70 27.58 -12.11 -2.01
C SER A 70 26.96 -13.04 -0.98
N SER A 71 25.71 -12.79 -0.58
CA SER A 71 24.99 -13.61 0.40
C SER A 71 23.49 -13.39 0.31
N ILE A 72 22.73 -14.39 0.77
CA ILE A 72 21.29 -14.30 1.01
C ILE A 72 21.04 -14.71 2.46
N VAL A 73 20.44 -13.82 3.24
CA VAL A 73 20.17 -14.00 4.68
C VAL A 73 18.71 -13.64 5.01
N PRO A 74 18.14 -14.06 6.13
CA PRO A 74 16.83 -13.54 6.56
C PRO A 74 16.85 -12.01 6.67
N SER A 75 15.79 -11.36 6.19
CA SER A 75 15.61 -9.92 6.33
C SER A 75 15.10 -9.56 7.73
N ASN A 76 15.38 -8.34 8.18
CA ASN A 76 14.68 -7.75 9.34
C ASN A 76 13.24 -7.34 9.02
N LEU A 77 12.86 -7.27 7.74
CA LEU A 77 11.45 -7.21 7.33
C LEU A 77 10.83 -8.63 7.39
N PRO A 78 9.64 -8.79 8.00
CA PRO A 78 8.95 -10.08 8.04
C PRO A 78 8.72 -10.68 6.66
N ASN A 79 8.89 -12.00 6.55
CA ASN A 79 8.64 -12.79 5.33
C ASN A 79 9.50 -12.40 4.10
N MET A 80 10.66 -11.79 4.35
CA MET A 80 11.62 -11.43 3.31
C MET A 80 13.03 -11.97 3.61
N TYR A 81 13.85 -12.02 2.58
CA TYR A 81 15.27 -12.33 2.62
C TYR A 81 16.06 -11.12 2.13
N GLN A 82 17.16 -10.79 2.78
CA GLN A 82 18.10 -9.79 2.33
C GLN A 82 19.13 -10.44 1.40
N VAL A 83 19.22 -9.92 0.18
CA VAL A 83 20.19 -10.29 -0.84
C VAL A 83 21.23 -9.18 -0.89
N ASN A 84 22.45 -9.51 -0.47
CA ASN A 84 23.57 -8.58 -0.48
C ASN A 84 24.26 -8.64 -1.84
N LEU A 85 24.36 -7.48 -2.48
CA LEU A 85 24.99 -7.32 -3.80
C LEU A 85 26.34 -6.61 -3.62
N VAL A 86 27.36 -7.04 -4.38
CA VAL A 86 28.68 -6.39 -4.32
C VAL A 86 28.59 -5.00 -4.93
N GLY A 87 28.88 -3.96 -4.13
CA GLY A 87 28.93 -2.57 -4.60
C GLY A 87 27.57 -1.93 -4.89
N GLN A 88 26.48 -2.52 -4.45
CA GLN A 88 25.11 -2.00 -4.60
C GLN A 88 24.33 -2.13 -3.29
N LEU A 89 23.26 -1.34 -3.15
CA LEU A 89 22.32 -1.48 -2.05
C LEU A 89 21.71 -2.89 -2.02
N PRO A 90 21.40 -3.43 -0.84
CA PRO A 90 20.78 -4.74 -0.73
C PRO A 90 19.35 -4.73 -1.31
N LEU A 91 18.89 -5.92 -1.66
CA LEU A 91 17.50 -6.17 -1.99
C LEU A 91 16.85 -6.97 -0.86
N HIS A 92 15.64 -6.62 -0.47
CA HIS A 92 14.78 -7.45 0.35
C HIS A 92 13.75 -8.11 -0.55
N ILE A 93 13.73 -9.44 -0.59
CA ILE A 93 12.93 -10.21 -1.54
C ILE A 93 12.09 -11.27 -0.82
N THR A 94 10.84 -11.45 -1.23
CA THR A 94 9.97 -12.53 -0.72
C THR A 94 10.48 -13.91 -1.13
N GLU A 95 10.10 -14.97 -0.41
CA GLU A 95 10.61 -16.34 -0.63
C GLU A 95 10.50 -16.87 -2.08
N TYR A 96 9.47 -16.44 -2.80
CA TYR A 96 9.20 -16.82 -4.18
C TYR A 96 9.61 -15.76 -5.20
N GLY A 97 10.14 -14.62 -4.75
CA GLY A 97 10.66 -13.57 -5.60
C GLY A 97 9.65 -12.59 -6.19
N ASN A 98 8.36 -12.71 -5.86
CA ASN A 98 7.31 -11.89 -6.48
C ASN A 98 7.40 -10.40 -6.10
N TYR A 99 7.92 -10.09 -4.91
CA TYR A 99 8.08 -8.72 -4.41
C TYR A 99 9.52 -8.48 -3.95
N VAL A 100 10.04 -7.30 -4.31
CA VAL A 100 11.39 -6.82 -4.00
C VAL A 100 11.31 -5.40 -3.47
N ILE A 101 12.13 -5.09 -2.46
CA ILE A 101 12.38 -3.74 -1.96
C ILE A 101 13.88 -3.50 -2.06
N GLN A 102 14.30 -2.46 -2.77
CA GLN A 102 15.70 -2.06 -2.81
C GLN A 102 15.96 -0.98 -1.77
N GLY A 103 16.98 -1.15 -0.94
CA GLY A 103 17.35 -0.14 0.06
C GLY A 103 17.84 -0.73 1.36
N GLU A 104 18.44 0.11 2.20
CA GLU A 104 18.87 -0.28 3.54
C GLU A 104 17.69 -0.25 4.52
N LEU A 105 17.70 -1.16 5.49
CA LEU A 105 16.78 -1.11 6.63
C LEU A 105 17.42 -0.31 7.75
N GLN A 106 16.81 0.83 8.07
CA GLN A 106 17.16 1.63 9.22
C GLN A 106 16.43 1.11 10.45
N LYS A 107 17.15 0.93 11.55
CA LYS A 107 16.53 0.61 12.84
C LYS A 107 15.77 1.83 13.33
N ASN A 108 14.51 1.65 13.70
CA ASN A 108 13.74 2.72 14.35
C ASN A 108 14.40 3.07 15.71
N PRO A 109 14.74 4.35 15.96
CA PRO A 109 15.34 4.78 17.22
C PRO A 109 14.39 4.68 18.43
N SER A 110 13.08 4.56 18.20
CA SER A 110 12.09 4.37 19.25
C SER A 110 12.27 3.08 20.03
N LYS A 111 11.96 3.14 21.32
CA LYS A 111 11.86 1.93 22.14
C LYS A 111 10.61 1.15 21.71
N ARG A 112 10.76 -0.15 21.48
CA ARG A 112 9.61 -1.05 21.30
C ARG A 112 8.81 -1.15 22.59
N VAL A 113 7.61 -0.59 22.61
CA VAL A 113 6.69 -0.62 23.77
C VAL A 113 5.62 -1.69 23.55
N VAL A 114 5.06 -1.76 22.33
CA VAL A 114 4.15 -2.81 21.92
C VAL A 114 4.94 -3.98 21.35
N THR A 115 4.94 -5.09 22.08
CA THR A 115 5.73 -6.29 21.73
C THR A 115 4.90 -7.38 21.04
N LYS A 116 3.57 -7.29 21.14
CA LYS A 116 2.65 -8.21 20.47
C LYS A 116 2.68 -7.94 18.97
N THR A 117 3.07 -8.93 18.18
CA THR A 117 2.96 -8.86 16.73
C THR A 117 1.48 -8.94 16.34
N PRO A 118 0.96 -8.01 15.52
CA PRO A 118 -0.40 -8.10 15.02
C PRO A 118 -0.59 -9.34 14.14
N ALA A 119 -1.84 -9.75 13.94
CA ALA A 119 -2.13 -10.74 12.90
C ALA A 119 -1.70 -10.16 11.55
N ARG A 120 -0.81 -10.86 10.85
CA ARG A 120 -0.28 -10.39 9.57
C ARG A 120 -1.38 -10.26 8.54
N SER A 121 -1.28 -9.21 7.73
CA SER A 121 -2.20 -8.99 6.62
C SER A 121 -2.09 -10.08 5.56
N THR A 122 -3.17 -10.23 4.81
CA THR A 122 -3.19 -10.99 3.56
C THR A 122 -3.04 -10.05 2.36
N SER A 123 -2.61 -10.57 1.21
CA SER A 123 -2.58 -9.80 -0.04
C SER A 123 -3.94 -9.22 -0.43
N ALA A 124 -5.05 -9.84 0.00
CA ALA A 124 -6.41 -9.32 -0.21
C ALA A 124 -6.67 -7.97 0.52
N GLN A 125 -5.85 -7.63 1.51
CA GLN A 125 -5.91 -6.35 2.22
C GLN A 125 -4.98 -5.29 1.62
N ALA A 126 -4.16 -5.63 0.63
CA ALA A 126 -3.25 -4.68 -0.01
C ALA A 126 -3.99 -3.41 -0.46
N GLY A 127 -3.44 -2.25 -0.09
CA GLY A 127 -4.01 -0.93 -0.37
C GLY A 127 -5.15 -0.51 0.56
N LYS A 128 -5.59 -1.35 1.51
CA LYS A 128 -6.56 -0.94 2.54
C LYS A 128 -5.84 -0.25 3.71
N PRO A 129 -6.45 0.76 4.34
CA PRO A 129 -5.92 1.34 5.57
C PRO A 129 -5.75 0.28 6.66
N VAL A 130 -4.70 0.40 7.46
CA VAL A 130 -4.55 -0.47 8.64
C VAL A 130 -5.67 -0.19 9.64
N SER A 131 -6.05 -1.20 10.43
CA SER A 131 -7.07 -1.01 11.46
C SER A 131 -6.64 0.03 12.51
N ALA A 132 -7.60 0.65 13.19
CA ALA A 132 -7.30 1.65 14.24
C ALA A 132 -6.39 1.08 15.34
N SER A 133 -6.57 -0.18 15.73
CA SER A 133 -5.71 -0.87 16.70
C SER A 133 -4.28 -1.02 16.18
N VAL A 134 -4.10 -1.48 14.94
CA VAL A 134 -2.76 -1.65 14.35
C VAL A 134 -2.07 -0.30 14.19
N LYS A 135 -2.80 0.74 13.79
CA LYS A 135 -2.27 2.11 13.71
C LYS A 135 -1.79 2.60 15.09
N ALA A 136 -2.58 2.38 16.14
CA ALA A 136 -2.21 2.78 17.49
C ALA A 136 -0.94 2.03 17.96
N ASP A 137 -0.85 0.72 17.69
CA ASP A 137 0.31 -0.09 18.05
C ASP A 137 1.59 0.35 17.33
N ILE A 138 1.50 0.64 16.02
CA ILE A 138 2.60 1.18 15.22
C ILE A 138 3.08 2.51 15.80
N LEU A 139 2.15 3.45 16.02
CA LEU A 139 2.49 4.80 16.53
C LEU A 139 3.08 4.75 17.94
N ALA A 140 2.63 3.83 18.80
CA ALA A 140 3.21 3.63 20.13
C ALA A 140 4.68 3.17 20.07
N ASN A 141 5.10 2.53 18.98
CA ASN A 141 6.48 2.13 18.72
C ASN A 141 7.28 3.18 17.91
N MET A 142 6.76 4.38 17.68
CA MET A 142 7.38 5.45 16.87
C MET A 142 7.52 6.79 17.62
N ASP A 143 7.54 6.77 18.96
CA ASP A 143 7.59 7.96 19.83
C ASP A 143 8.76 8.94 19.60
N ALA A 144 9.88 8.47 19.05
CA ALA A 144 11.06 9.27 18.74
C ALA A 144 10.96 9.96 17.36
N LEU A 145 10.02 9.52 16.52
CA LEU A 145 9.81 10.02 15.16
C LEU A 145 8.79 11.17 15.18
N LYS A 146 9.30 12.39 15.33
CA LYS A 146 8.48 13.61 15.53
C LYS A 146 7.55 13.97 14.37
N ASN A 147 7.82 13.46 13.18
CA ASN A 147 6.99 13.65 11.98
C ASN A 147 5.87 12.61 11.86
N MET A 148 5.72 11.71 12.85
CA MET A 148 4.63 10.74 12.93
C MET A 148 3.55 11.21 13.89
N SER A 149 2.29 10.99 13.55
CA SER A 149 1.16 11.37 14.37
C SER A 149 -0.06 10.46 14.15
N ALA A 150 -1.12 10.69 14.92
CA ALA A 150 -2.42 10.05 14.69
C ALA A 150 -2.98 10.30 13.27
N LYS A 151 -2.48 11.29 12.53
CA LYS A 151 -2.88 11.59 11.16
C LYS A 151 -2.06 10.85 10.11
N THR A 152 -0.90 10.30 10.46
CA THR A 152 -0.05 9.53 9.53
C THR A 152 -0.85 8.38 8.90
N PRO A 153 -0.95 8.31 7.56
CA PRO A 153 -1.59 7.21 6.88
C PRO A 153 -0.70 5.96 6.90
N PHE A 154 -1.33 4.80 7.11
CA PHE A 154 -0.69 3.49 7.00
C PHE A 154 -1.62 2.54 6.25
N PHE A 155 -1.05 1.76 5.33
CA PHE A 155 -1.76 0.82 4.48
C PHE A 155 -1.10 -0.55 4.52
N TYR A 156 -1.91 -1.60 4.48
CA TYR A 156 -1.40 -2.96 4.31
C TYR A 156 -0.81 -3.11 2.91
N THR A 157 0.33 -3.79 2.80
CA THR A 157 0.95 -4.14 1.52
C THR A 157 0.61 -5.57 1.12
N ALA A 158 1.00 -5.97 -0.10
CA ALA A 158 0.90 -7.34 -0.54
C ALA A 158 1.92 -8.29 0.12
N VAL A 159 2.92 -7.75 0.83
CA VAL A 159 3.92 -8.51 1.59
C VAL A 159 3.47 -8.58 3.06
N PRO A 160 3.06 -9.76 3.57
CA PRO A 160 2.59 -9.87 4.95
C PRO A 160 3.66 -9.40 5.95
N GLY A 161 3.28 -8.49 6.84
CA GLY A 161 4.18 -7.94 7.86
C GLY A 161 5.06 -6.77 7.39
N VAL A 162 4.88 -6.31 6.16
CA VAL A 162 5.37 -5.02 5.69
C VAL A 162 4.19 -4.06 5.55
N ILE A 163 4.30 -2.89 6.17
CA ILE A 163 3.33 -1.81 6.11
C ILE A 163 3.91 -0.70 5.24
N TRP A 164 3.05 -0.03 4.49
CA TRP A 164 3.38 1.20 3.79
C TRP A 164 2.82 2.37 4.58
N GLY A 165 3.59 3.45 4.71
CA GLY A 165 3.15 4.70 5.32
C GLY A 165 3.61 5.91 4.52
N ALA A 166 3.08 7.08 4.84
CA ALA A 166 3.60 8.34 4.32
C ALA A 166 3.60 9.41 5.41
N THR A 167 4.58 10.32 5.39
CA THR A 167 4.54 11.51 6.24
C THR A 167 3.38 12.42 5.81
N LEU A 168 3.01 13.40 6.64
CA LEU A 168 1.97 14.36 6.25
C LEU A 168 2.36 15.22 5.05
N GLU A 169 3.66 15.39 4.83
CA GLU A 169 4.23 16.05 3.65
C GLU A 169 4.08 15.19 2.37
N GLY A 170 3.75 13.90 2.51
CA GLY A 170 3.55 12.97 1.40
C GLY A 170 4.77 12.12 1.05
N VAL A 171 5.77 12.04 1.94
CA VAL A 171 6.96 11.21 1.71
C VAL A 171 6.66 9.76 2.11
N PRO A 172 6.66 8.80 1.17
CA PRO A 172 6.37 7.40 1.47
C PRO A 172 7.53 6.72 2.19
N PHE A 173 7.20 5.67 2.95
CA PHE A 173 8.16 4.77 3.59
C PHE A 173 7.54 3.40 3.84
N LEU A 174 8.38 2.39 4.00
CA LEU A 174 7.98 1.04 4.40
C LEU A 174 8.49 0.76 5.81
N LEU A 175 7.74 -0.04 6.57
CA LEU A 175 8.14 -0.49 7.90
C LEU A 175 7.71 -1.92 8.16
N SER A 176 8.42 -2.58 9.08
CA SER A 176 7.91 -3.83 9.67
C SER A 176 6.61 -3.57 10.44
N ASP A 177 5.75 -4.58 10.53
CA ASP A 177 4.45 -4.50 11.23
C ASP A 177 4.54 -4.25 12.75
N ASP A 178 5.74 -4.30 13.33
CA ASP A 178 6.07 -3.89 14.70
C ASP A 178 6.84 -2.56 14.78
N ALA A 179 7.01 -1.88 13.65
CA ALA A 179 7.70 -0.61 13.47
C ALA A 179 9.17 -0.58 13.92
N GLN A 180 9.86 -1.73 14.02
CA GLN A 180 11.27 -1.77 14.43
C GLN A 180 12.26 -1.43 13.33
N TYR A 181 11.88 -1.61 12.07
CA TYR A 181 12.71 -1.30 10.91
C TYR A 181 11.93 -0.48 9.90
N ILE A 182 12.61 0.50 9.31
CA ILE A 182 12.04 1.45 8.35
C ILE A 182 12.98 1.53 7.15
N THR A 183 12.41 1.70 5.95
CA THR A 183 13.18 1.98 4.74
C THR A 183 12.40 2.96 3.85
N ASP A 184 13.14 3.76 3.10
CA ASP A 184 12.63 4.64 2.03
C ASP A 184 12.51 3.91 0.68
N GLY A 185 12.88 2.62 0.62
CA GLY A 185 12.67 1.79 -0.55
C GLY A 185 11.20 1.57 -0.89
N GLU A 186 10.95 1.13 -2.13
CA GLU A 186 9.60 0.89 -2.66
C GLU A 186 9.38 -0.60 -2.93
N ILE A 187 8.13 -1.05 -2.88
CA ILE A 187 7.77 -2.42 -3.26
C ILE A 187 7.65 -2.49 -4.77
N SER A 188 8.64 -3.13 -5.39
CA SER A 188 8.61 -3.51 -6.80
C SER A 188 8.16 -4.96 -6.97
N VAL A 189 7.53 -5.25 -8.10
CA VAL A 189 7.06 -6.58 -8.48
C VAL A 189 7.99 -7.20 -9.51
N ILE A 190 8.26 -8.51 -9.37
CA ILE A 190 8.88 -9.34 -10.40
C ILE A 190 7.83 -10.31 -10.92
N GLU A 191 7.54 -10.22 -12.22
CA GLU A 191 6.66 -11.14 -12.94
C GLU A 191 7.37 -11.70 -14.15
N ASN A 192 7.19 -13.00 -14.41
CA ASN A 192 7.82 -13.70 -15.56
C ASN A 192 9.34 -13.49 -15.66
N GLY A 193 10.02 -13.32 -14.52
CA GLY A 193 11.45 -13.05 -14.47
C GLY A 193 11.82 -11.65 -14.96
N GLN A 194 10.94 -10.66 -14.87
CA GLN A 194 11.21 -9.27 -15.21
C GLN A 194 10.73 -8.35 -14.08
N PHE A 195 11.48 -7.28 -13.80
CA PHE A 195 11.00 -6.18 -12.97
C PHE A 195 9.95 -5.39 -13.74
N ILE A 196 8.73 -5.35 -13.22
CA ILE A 196 7.62 -4.63 -13.87
C ILE A 196 7.37 -3.24 -13.27
N GLY A 197 8.04 -2.89 -12.17
CA GLY A 197 7.88 -1.62 -11.46
C GLY A 197 7.12 -1.80 -10.14
N LEU A 198 6.40 -0.77 -9.71
CA LEU A 198 5.61 -0.76 -8.47
C LEU A 198 4.46 -1.76 -8.50
N ASP A 199 3.98 -2.16 -7.33
CA ASP A 199 2.72 -2.92 -7.21
C ASP A 199 1.51 -2.06 -7.59
N GLU A 200 1.14 -2.10 -8.88
CA GLU A 200 0.03 -1.32 -9.44
C GLU A 200 -1.31 -1.60 -8.74
N GLN A 201 -1.55 -2.85 -8.31
CA GLN A 201 -2.79 -3.20 -7.62
C GLN A 201 -2.83 -2.57 -6.23
N PHE A 202 -1.70 -2.56 -5.52
CA PHE A 202 -1.57 -1.84 -4.26
C PHE A 202 -1.79 -0.34 -4.46
N GLU A 203 -1.10 0.30 -5.41
CA GLU A 203 -1.22 1.75 -5.66
C GLU A 203 -2.65 2.16 -5.99
N LYS A 204 -3.29 1.41 -6.89
CA LYS A 204 -4.70 1.62 -7.28
C LYS A 204 -5.62 1.57 -6.06
N ARG A 205 -5.56 0.49 -5.27
CA ARG A 205 -6.42 0.28 -4.10
C ARG A 205 -6.15 1.27 -2.97
N LYS A 206 -4.88 1.64 -2.77
CA LYS A 206 -4.46 2.69 -1.82
C LYS A 206 -5.12 4.02 -2.18
N ASN A 207 -5.01 4.43 -3.44
CA ASN A 207 -5.55 5.70 -3.90
C ASN A 207 -7.09 5.73 -3.78
N GLN A 208 -7.78 4.64 -4.15
CA GLN A 208 -9.23 4.49 -3.92
C GLN A 208 -9.61 4.59 -2.44
N SER A 209 -8.82 3.96 -1.56
CA SER A 209 -9.04 4.05 -0.12
C SER A 209 -8.85 5.48 0.40
N VAL A 210 -7.93 6.26 -0.18
CA VAL A 210 -7.78 7.68 0.15
C VAL A 210 -8.99 8.47 -0.32
N PHE A 211 -9.44 8.29 -1.57
CA PHE A 211 -10.62 9.00 -2.11
C PHE A 211 -11.86 8.79 -1.24
N ALA A 212 -12.08 7.57 -0.78
CA ALA A 212 -13.21 7.22 0.11
C ALA A 212 -13.18 7.93 1.47
N THR A 213 -12.05 8.52 1.87
CA THR A 213 -11.94 9.29 3.12
C THR A 213 -12.11 10.79 2.93
N LEU A 214 -12.01 11.29 1.69
CA LEU A 214 -12.10 12.73 1.41
C LEU A 214 -13.48 13.26 1.82
N ASP A 215 -13.50 14.47 2.37
CA ASP A 215 -14.73 15.21 2.56
C ASP A 215 -15.13 15.82 1.21
N GLU A 216 -16.16 15.25 0.58
CA GLU A 216 -16.69 15.68 -0.71
C GLU A 216 -17.09 17.16 -0.69
N SER A 217 -17.58 17.65 0.46
CA SER A 217 -17.97 19.05 0.61
C SER A 217 -16.76 20.00 0.56
N GLN A 218 -15.54 19.50 0.71
CA GLN A 218 -14.29 20.27 0.63
C GLN A 218 -13.52 20.01 -0.67
N LEU A 219 -14.11 19.31 -1.64
CA LEU A 219 -13.61 19.28 -3.01
C LEU A 219 -14.19 20.46 -3.80
N ILE A 220 -13.43 20.96 -4.77
CA ILE A 220 -13.98 21.90 -5.77
C ILE A 220 -14.32 21.07 -7.00
N ASN A 221 -15.61 20.87 -7.24
CA ASN A 221 -16.10 20.02 -8.31
C ASN A 221 -16.41 20.83 -9.57
N TYR A 222 -15.93 20.32 -10.71
CA TYR A 222 -16.26 20.77 -12.05
C TYR A 222 -16.97 19.61 -12.75
N PRO A 223 -18.31 19.57 -12.71
CA PRO A 223 -19.07 18.47 -13.27
C PRO A 223 -18.95 18.43 -14.80
N ALA A 224 -19.07 17.24 -15.37
CA ALA A 224 -19.30 17.06 -16.80
C ALA A 224 -20.51 17.89 -17.27
N THR A 225 -20.38 18.50 -18.46
CA THR A 225 -21.46 19.28 -19.10
C THR A 225 -22.17 18.49 -20.21
N SER A 226 -21.64 17.30 -20.53
CA SER A 226 -22.30 16.25 -21.32
C SER A 226 -22.48 15.00 -20.43
N PRO A 227 -23.10 13.90 -20.91
CA PRO A 227 -23.24 12.69 -20.10
C PRO A 227 -21.90 12.26 -19.48
N GLU A 228 -21.89 12.03 -18.17
CA GLU A 228 -20.66 11.68 -17.45
C GLU A 228 -20.10 10.35 -17.96
N ARG A 229 -18.86 10.40 -18.44
CA ARG A 229 -18.08 9.27 -18.95
C ARG A 229 -16.91 8.93 -18.03
N ALA A 230 -16.38 9.90 -17.29
CA ALA A 230 -15.24 9.72 -16.41
C ALA A 230 -15.27 10.67 -15.21
N VAL A 231 -14.74 10.23 -14.08
CA VAL A 231 -14.47 11.05 -12.90
C VAL A 231 -12.97 11.00 -12.61
N ILE A 232 -12.37 12.16 -12.39
CA ILE A 232 -10.96 12.27 -11.98
C ILE A 232 -10.81 13.07 -10.68
N TYR A 233 -9.82 12.68 -9.88
CA TYR A 233 -9.35 13.41 -8.72
C TYR A 233 -8.05 14.13 -9.08
N VAL A 234 -7.95 15.42 -8.75
CA VAL A 234 -6.78 16.24 -9.09
C VAL A 234 -6.24 16.92 -7.83
N ALA A 235 -5.06 16.52 -7.38
CA ALA A 235 -4.32 17.27 -6.36
C ALA A 235 -3.73 18.51 -7.01
N ASN A 236 -4.16 19.69 -6.56
CA ASN A 236 -3.93 20.96 -7.26
C ASN A 236 -3.43 22.06 -6.32
N ASP A 237 -2.58 22.95 -6.86
CA ASP A 237 -2.06 24.13 -6.18
C ASP A 237 -2.24 25.38 -7.06
N VAL A 238 -2.72 26.48 -6.47
CA VAL A 238 -2.98 27.75 -7.19
C VAL A 238 -1.73 28.45 -7.74
N ASN A 239 -0.55 28.13 -7.22
CA ASN A 239 0.74 28.67 -7.69
C ASN A 239 1.48 27.74 -8.65
N CYS A 240 0.95 26.54 -8.91
CA CYS A 240 1.52 25.58 -9.84
C CYS A 240 1.18 25.96 -11.31
N PRO A 241 2.17 26.27 -12.17
CA PRO A 241 1.90 26.69 -13.55
C PRO A 241 1.19 25.62 -14.41
N TYR A 242 1.54 24.34 -14.20
CA TYR A 242 0.88 23.22 -14.88
C TYR A 242 -0.56 23.03 -14.43
N CYS A 243 -0.85 23.32 -13.17
CA CYS A 243 -2.20 23.24 -12.62
C CYS A 243 -3.10 24.29 -13.26
N ARG A 244 -2.59 25.50 -13.50
CA ARG A 244 -3.28 26.56 -14.25
C ARG A 244 -3.53 26.16 -15.71
N ARG A 245 -2.57 25.51 -16.36
CA ARG A 245 -2.74 24.98 -17.72
C ARG A 245 -3.79 23.87 -17.79
N LEU A 246 -3.78 22.92 -16.86
CA LEU A 246 -4.85 21.93 -16.74
C LEU A 246 -6.21 22.60 -16.50
N HIS A 247 -6.25 23.65 -15.67
CA HIS A 247 -7.48 24.39 -15.39
C HIS A 247 -8.10 25.03 -16.64
N GLN A 248 -7.27 25.50 -17.57
CA GLN A 248 -7.72 26.04 -18.86
C GLN A 248 -8.36 24.96 -19.75
N GLN A 249 -8.05 23.68 -19.54
CA GLN A 249 -8.61 22.56 -20.29
C GLN A 249 -9.92 22.03 -19.72
N LEU A 250 -10.32 22.42 -18.51
CA LEU A 250 -11.54 21.91 -17.87
C LEU A 250 -12.80 22.06 -18.74
N PRO A 251 -13.05 23.18 -19.44
CA PRO A 251 -14.23 23.28 -20.30
C PRO A 251 -14.28 22.18 -21.38
N MET A 252 -13.13 21.83 -21.96
CA MET A 252 -13.01 20.78 -22.98
C MET A 252 -13.18 19.39 -22.36
N LEU A 253 -12.60 19.14 -21.18
CA LEU A 253 -12.78 17.89 -20.44
C LEU A 253 -14.25 17.69 -20.02
N ASN A 254 -14.87 18.72 -19.45
CA ASN A 254 -16.27 18.68 -19.02
C ASN A 254 -17.21 18.44 -20.20
N ALA A 255 -16.97 19.08 -21.35
CA ALA A 255 -17.74 18.86 -22.58
C ALA A 255 -17.58 17.42 -23.13
N LYS A 256 -16.44 16.78 -22.89
CA LYS A 256 -16.18 15.37 -23.21
C LYS A 256 -16.73 14.37 -22.19
N GLY A 257 -17.42 14.84 -21.14
CA GLY A 257 -18.06 13.99 -20.15
C GLY A 257 -17.19 13.71 -18.92
N VAL A 258 -16.13 14.49 -18.69
CA VAL A 258 -15.24 14.30 -17.53
C VAL A 258 -15.68 15.21 -16.38
N THR A 259 -15.96 14.63 -15.21
CA THR A 259 -16.11 15.36 -13.95
C THR A 259 -14.76 15.45 -13.25
N VAL A 260 -14.35 16.65 -12.86
CA VAL A 260 -13.07 16.91 -12.18
C VAL A 260 -13.31 17.28 -10.73
N LYS A 261 -12.80 16.46 -9.82
CA LYS A 261 -12.83 16.69 -8.36
C LYS A 261 -11.48 17.20 -7.89
N THR A 262 -11.42 18.48 -7.54
CA THR A 262 -10.16 19.13 -7.16
C THR A 262 -9.91 19.01 -5.66
N ILE A 263 -8.76 18.45 -5.31
CA ILE A 263 -8.22 18.37 -3.95
C ILE A 263 -7.27 19.55 -3.75
N GLY A 264 -7.51 20.38 -2.74
CA GLY A 264 -6.59 21.45 -2.37
C GLY A 264 -5.27 20.89 -1.82
N TYR A 265 -4.16 21.09 -2.54
CA TYR A 265 -2.87 20.50 -2.22
C TYR A 265 -1.73 21.54 -2.25
N PRO A 266 -1.66 22.43 -1.23
CA PRO A 266 -0.66 23.50 -1.19
C PRO A 266 0.75 22.93 -0.98
N ILE A 267 1.62 23.10 -1.97
CA ILE A 267 3.04 22.71 -1.95
C ILE A 267 3.99 23.91 -2.04
N TYR A 268 3.51 25.07 -2.50
CA TYR A 268 4.30 26.31 -2.45
C TYR A 268 4.05 27.03 -1.12
N GLU A 269 5.07 27.73 -0.61
CA GLU A 269 5.05 28.39 0.71
C GLU A 269 3.87 29.35 0.89
N GLN A 270 3.49 30.09 -0.14
CA GLN A 270 2.40 31.06 -0.12
C GLN A 270 1.01 30.43 -0.36
N SER A 271 0.95 29.20 -0.85
CA SER A 271 -0.32 28.54 -1.22
C SER A 271 -1.28 28.30 -0.05
N PRO A 272 -0.84 27.92 1.17
CA PRO A 272 -1.77 27.66 2.28
C PRO A 272 -2.71 28.83 2.58
N GLU A 273 -2.21 30.06 2.69
CA GLU A 273 -3.05 31.23 2.99
C GLU A 273 -3.98 31.58 1.83
N GLN A 274 -3.46 31.52 0.60
CA GLN A 274 -4.23 31.83 -0.61
C GLN A 274 -5.36 30.82 -0.84
N MET A 275 -5.07 29.53 -0.71
CA MET A 275 -6.06 28.46 -0.84
C MET A 275 -7.04 28.47 0.33
N ARG A 276 -6.61 28.83 1.55
CA ARG A 276 -7.54 29.07 2.67
C ARG A 276 -8.57 30.14 2.31
N GLY A 277 -8.16 31.23 1.66
CA GLY A 277 -9.07 32.27 1.20
C GLY A 277 -10.14 31.76 0.23
N ILE A 278 -9.76 30.87 -0.68
CA ILE A 278 -10.68 30.21 -1.62
C ILE A 278 -11.62 29.25 -0.89
N TRP A 279 -11.12 28.36 -0.05
CA TRP A 279 -11.95 27.36 0.65
C TRP A 279 -12.84 27.96 1.74
N CYS A 280 -12.51 29.16 2.23
CA CYS A 280 -13.35 29.94 3.13
C CYS A 280 -14.53 30.64 2.43
N GLN A 281 -14.61 30.60 1.10
CA GLN A 281 -15.82 31.09 0.42
C GLN A 281 -16.99 30.18 0.80
N GLY A 282 -18.17 30.77 1.01
CA GLY A 282 -19.31 30.11 1.64
C GLY A 282 -19.73 28.80 0.96
N ASP A 283 -20.53 28.89 -0.09
CA ASP A 283 -21.01 27.72 -0.84
C ASP A 283 -20.01 27.24 -1.91
N GLU A 284 -20.29 26.07 -2.49
CA GLU A 284 -19.48 25.46 -3.55
C GLU A 284 -19.29 26.37 -4.77
N ASP A 285 -20.33 27.08 -5.19
CA ASP A 285 -20.28 27.99 -6.34
C ASP A 285 -19.33 29.16 -6.10
N SER A 286 -19.36 29.73 -4.89
CA SER A 286 -18.48 30.83 -4.49
C SER A 286 -17.02 30.36 -4.42
N ARG A 287 -16.77 29.14 -3.91
CA ARG A 287 -15.43 28.53 -3.91
C ARG A 287 -14.94 28.28 -5.34
N ARG A 288 -15.76 27.72 -6.21
CA ARG A 288 -15.44 27.49 -7.62
C ARG A 288 -15.08 28.79 -8.34
N LYS A 289 -15.89 29.85 -8.18
CA LYS A 289 -15.59 31.18 -8.75
C LYS A 289 -14.26 31.76 -8.25
N ALA A 290 -13.99 31.66 -6.95
CA ALA A 290 -12.73 32.12 -6.38
C ALA A 290 -11.53 31.30 -6.88
N PHE A 291 -11.70 29.99 -7.05
CA PHE A 291 -10.68 29.11 -7.60
C PHE A 291 -10.43 29.40 -9.09
N ASP A 292 -11.46 29.55 -9.91
CA ASP A 292 -11.35 29.95 -11.32
C ASP A 292 -10.59 31.27 -11.46
N LYS A 293 -10.90 32.25 -10.61
CA LYS A 293 -10.23 33.53 -10.55
C LYS A 293 -8.72 33.37 -10.27
N ALA A 294 -8.37 32.58 -9.27
CA ALA A 294 -6.97 32.31 -8.94
C ALA A 294 -6.23 31.55 -10.06
N MET A 295 -6.87 30.55 -10.66
CA MET A 295 -6.26 29.66 -11.65
C MET A 295 -6.12 30.30 -13.04
N LEU A 296 -7.11 31.09 -13.46
CA LEU A 296 -7.17 31.67 -14.81
C LEU A 296 -6.62 33.10 -14.87
N GLN A 297 -6.80 33.88 -13.80
CA GLN A 297 -6.45 35.31 -13.76
C GLN A 297 -5.27 35.61 -12.82
N GLY A 298 -4.88 34.65 -11.97
CA GLY A 298 -3.86 34.87 -10.95
C GLY A 298 -4.33 35.75 -9.79
N GLU A 299 -5.63 36.03 -9.71
CA GLU A 299 -6.20 36.91 -8.69
C GLU A 299 -6.73 36.09 -7.50
N MET A 300 -6.08 36.25 -6.34
CA MET A 300 -6.42 35.52 -5.12
C MET A 300 -7.59 36.17 -4.38
N THR A 301 -8.46 35.35 -3.81
CA THR A 301 -9.57 35.80 -2.95
C THR A 301 -9.12 35.76 -1.49
N PRO A 302 -9.05 36.89 -0.77
CA PRO A 302 -8.68 36.89 0.64
C PRO A 302 -9.68 36.12 1.51
N ALA A 303 -9.18 35.48 2.57
CA ALA A 303 -10.06 34.85 3.55
C ALA A 303 -10.87 35.94 4.31
N PRO A 304 -12.19 35.79 4.45
CA PRO A 304 -12.98 36.72 5.26
C PRO A 304 -12.56 36.59 6.74
N ALA A 305 -12.60 37.71 7.47
CA ALA A 305 -12.17 37.75 8.88
C ALA A 305 -12.96 36.78 9.79
N SER A 306 -14.19 36.44 9.40
CA SER A 306 -15.06 35.47 10.06
C SER A 306 -14.63 34.01 9.86
N CYS A 307 -13.85 33.69 8.83
CA CYS A 307 -13.40 32.33 8.59
C CYS A 307 -12.23 31.97 9.52
N LYS A 308 -12.58 31.33 10.65
CA LYS A 308 -11.63 30.81 11.63
C LYS A 308 -11.26 29.33 11.42
N VAL A 309 -12.10 28.59 10.71
CA VAL A 309 -11.92 27.16 10.45
C VAL A 309 -10.96 26.96 9.27
N ASP A 310 -10.14 25.92 9.35
CA ASP A 310 -9.30 25.46 8.25
C ASP A 310 -10.03 24.38 7.44
N HIS A 311 -10.39 24.76 6.21
CA HIS A 311 -11.15 23.93 5.29
C HIS A 311 -10.27 23.19 4.26
N VAL A 312 -8.99 23.57 4.12
CA VAL A 312 -8.08 22.97 3.13
C VAL A 312 -7.34 21.79 3.74
N THR A 313 -6.80 21.98 4.94
CA THR A 313 -5.92 21.00 5.60
C THR A 313 -6.54 19.62 5.80
N PRO A 314 -7.83 19.45 6.18
CA PRO A 314 -8.39 18.12 6.41
C PRO A 314 -8.30 17.18 5.21
N ASN A 315 -8.61 17.65 4.00
CA ASN A 315 -8.46 16.83 2.79
C ASN A 315 -7.00 16.69 2.36
N ARG A 316 -6.16 17.72 2.58
CA ARG A 316 -4.71 17.62 2.34
C ARG A 316 -4.04 16.54 3.20
N GLU A 317 -4.42 16.44 4.47
CA GLU A 317 -3.87 15.43 5.40
C GLU A 317 -4.30 14.02 5.00
N LYS A 318 -5.57 13.81 4.63
CA LYS A 318 -6.05 12.53 4.09
C LYS A 318 -5.32 12.15 2.79
N SER A 319 -5.05 13.16 1.96
CA SER A 319 -4.34 13.00 0.68
C SER A 319 -2.86 12.66 0.82
N ALA A 320 -2.29 12.68 2.03
CA ALA A 320 -0.92 12.20 2.26
C ALA A 320 -0.73 10.74 1.79
N GLY A 321 -1.78 9.91 1.87
CA GLY A 321 -1.75 8.53 1.35
C GLY A 321 -1.61 8.42 -0.17
N LEU A 322 -1.83 9.50 -0.92
CA LEU A 322 -1.58 9.54 -2.37
C LEU A 322 -0.10 9.72 -2.71
N ALA A 323 0.74 10.09 -1.73
CA ALA A 323 2.17 10.38 -1.91
C ALA A 323 2.44 11.32 -3.11
N VAL A 324 1.68 12.42 -3.19
CA VAL A 324 1.77 13.39 -4.31
C VAL A 324 3.15 14.06 -4.30
N MET A 325 3.96 13.76 -5.30
CA MET A 325 5.30 14.36 -5.46
C MET A 325 5.28 15.69 -6.22
N ALA A 326 4.29 15.90 -7.08
CA ALA A 326 4.14 17.09 -7.89
C ALA A 326 2.67 17.38 -8.18
N THR A 327 2.34 18.66 -8.38
CA THR A 327 1.01 19.08 -8.83
C THR A 327 1.06 19.55 -10.30
N PRO A 328 0.01 19.32 -11.11
CA PRO A 328 -1.17 18.54 -10.76
C PRO A 328 -0.85 17.05 -10.73
N ALA A 329 -1.39 16.31 -9.76
CA ALA A 329 -1.43 14.85 -9.82
C ALA A 329 -2.86 14.42 -10.14
N ILE A 330 -3.02 13.71 -11.26
CA ILE A 330 -4.32 13.38 -11.86
C ILE A 330 -4.57 11.89 -11.72
N TYR A 331 -5.66 11.52 -11.07
CA TYR A 331 -6.04 10.13 -10.84
C TYR A 331 -7.42 9.88 -11.43
N ARG A 332 -7.61 8.73 -12.08
CA ARG A 332 -8.96 8.23 -12.35
C ARG A 332 -9.62 7.81 -11.05
N GLU A 333 -10.95 7.77 -11.05
CA GLU A 333 -11.75 7.24 -9.94
C GLU A 333 -11.38 5.79 -9.57
N ASP A 334 -10.89 5.01 -10.54
CA ASP A 334 -10.39 3.67 -10.26
C ASP A 334 -9.08 3.66 -9.47
N GLY A 335 -8.42 4.79 -9.24
CA GLY A 335 -7.20 4.92 -8.43
C GLY A 335 -5.90 4.96 -9.24
N VAL A 336 -5.97 4.79 -10.57
CA VAL A 336 -4.78 4.84 -11.43
C VAL A 336 -4.32 6.28 -11.59
N LEU A 337 -3.04 6.54 -11.31
CA LEU A 337 -2.35 7.82 -11.51
C LEU A 337 -1.95 7.97 -12.98
N TYR A 338 -2.23 9.13 -13.56
CA TYR A 338 -1.69 9.51 -14.86
C TYR A 338 -0.25 10.02 -14.71
N GLN A 339 0.68 9.42 -15.44
CA GLN A 339 2.13 9.68 -15.32
C GLN A 339 2.75 10.34 -16.57
N ALA A 340 1.92 10.88 -17.46
CA ALA A 340 2.35 11.55 -18.68
C ALA A 340 1.82 13.00 -18.73
N SER A 341 2.12 13.72 -19.82
CA SER A 341 1.65 15.09 -20.01
C SER A 341 0.16 15.11 -20.32
N PHE A 342 -0.65 15.86 -19.55
CA PHE A 342 -2.08 16.04 -19.84
C PHE A 342 -2.34 16.82 -21.14
N GLU A 343 -1.30 17.38 -21.76
CA GLU A 343 -1.37 18.03 -23.06
C GLU A 343 -1.23 17.01 -24.23
N SER A 344 -0.92 15.76 -23.94
CA SER A 344 -0.74 14.72 -24.96
C SER A 344 -2.07 14.06 -25.34
N PRO A 345 -2.23 13.55 -26.58
CA PRO A 345 -3.45 12.87 -27.02
C PRO A 345 -3.85 11.69 -26.13
N GLU A 346 -2.85 10.98 -25.58
CA GLU A 346 -3.02 9.80 -24.72
C GLU A 346 -3.74 10.15 -23.41
N PHE A 347 -3.85 11.44 -23.04
CA PHE A 347 -4.62 11.83 -21.86
C PHE A 347 -6.11 11.51 -22.03
N LEU A 348 -6.70 11.77 -23.20
CA LEU A 348 -8.12 11.46 -23.43
C LEU A 348 -8.36 9.95 -23.56
N GLU A 349 -7.40 9.21 -24.11
CA GLU A 349 -7.41 7.74 -24.16
C GLU A 349 -7.36 7.15 -22.74
N PHE A 350 -6.45 7.66 -21.91
CA PHE A 350 -6.35 7.28 -20.50
C PHE A 350 -7.67 7.47 -19.75
N LEU A 351 -8.40 8.55 -20.05
CA LEU A 351 -9.70 8.87 -19.48
C LEU A 351 -10.86 8.10 -20.13
N GLY A 352 -10.67 7.48 -21.29
CA GLY A 352 -11.72 6.81 -22.06
C GLY A 352 -12.74 7.76 -22.69
N VAL A 353 -12.32 8.98 -23.05
CA VAL A 353 -13.20 10.08 -23.55
C VAL A 353 -12.78 10.67 -24.90
N GLU A 354 -12.05 9.90 -25.70
CA GLU A 354 -11.77 10.23 -27.10
C GLU A 354 -13.03 10.66 -27.88
#